data_AF-A0A354HJ36-F1
#
_entry.id   AF-A0A354HJ36-F1
#
_cell.length_a   1.000
_cell.length_b   1.000
_cell.length_c   1.000
_cell.angle_alpha   90.00
_cell.angle_beta   90.00
_cell.angle_gamma   90.00
#
_symmetry.space_group_name_H-M   'P 1'
#
loop_
_entity.id
_entity.type
_entity.pdbx_description
1 polymer ?
#
loop_
_entity_poly.entity_id
_entity_poly.type
_entity_poly.pdbx_seq_one_letter_code
_entity_poly.pdbx_strand_id
1 'polypeptide(L)'
;MRSTFLGLEMSKRTIQLSQKALDITGSNLSNSKVEGYTRQQVDIGSSYLNHTNYWQTTTSKMSLAGQGAIGIGVDQVRDPYIDKRYRESTPFV
;
A
#
# COMPACT_ATOMS: atom_id res chain seq x y z
N MET A 1 -0.56 -21.73 -20.55
CA MET A 1 -1.88 -21.47 -19.91
C MET A 1 -1.64 -20.84 -18.55
N ARG A 2 -2.44 -19.83 -18.16
CA ARG A 2 -2.42 -19.28 -16.79
C ARG A 2 -2.96 -20.34 -15.83
N SER A 3 -2.33 -20.52 -14.67
CA SER A 3 -2.80 -21.46 -13.65
C SER A 3 -4.08 -20.94 -13.00
N THR A 4 -5.12 -21.78 -12.89
CA THR A 4 -6.38 -21.44 -12.20
C THR A 4 -6.14 -21.07 -10.73
N PHE A 5 -5.16 -21.71 -10.08
CA PHE A 5 -4.78 -21.42 -8.69
C PHE A 5 -4.21 -20.00 -8.51
N LEU A 6 -3.46 -19.50 -9.50
CA LEU A 6 -2.95 -18.13 -9.46
C LEU A 6 -4.11 -17.12 -9.44
N GLY A 7 -5.15 -17.34 -10.25
CA GLY A 7 -6.34 -16.49 -10.25
C GLY A 7 -7.06 -16.47 -8.90
N LEU A 8 -7.26 -17.64 -8.29
CA LEU A 8 -7.88 -17.76 -6.97
C LEU A 8 -7.05 -17.09 -5.87
N GLU A 9 -5.73 -17.24 -5.91
CA GLU A 9 -4.83 -16.62 -4.96
C GLU A 9 -4.83 -15.09 -5.07
N MET A 10 -4.85 -14.55 -6.29
CA MET A 10 -4.99 -13.10 -6.52
C MET A 10 -6.31 -12.56 -5.97
N SER A 11 -7.42 -13.24 -6.23
CA SER A 11 -8.74 -12.85 -5.72
C SER A 11 -8.76 -12.88 -4.19
N LYS A 12 -8.22 -13.93 -3.57
CA LYS A 12 -8.09 -14.04 -2.11
C LYS A 12 -7.30 -12.86 -1.54
N ARG A 13 -6.11 -12.57 -2.09
CA ARG A 13 -5.25 -11.47 -1.62
C ARG A 13 -5.94 -10.12 -1.78
N THR A 14 -6.61 -9.89 -2.90
CA THR A 14 -7.37 -8.65 -3.13
C THR A 14 -8.48 -8.46 -2.09
N ILE A 15 -9.24 -9.51 -1.78
CA ILE A 15 -10.29 -9.44 -0.75
C ILE A 15 -9.68 -9.14 0.63
N GLN A 16 -8.57 -9.79 0.97
CA GLN A 16 -7.86 -9.54 2.23
C GLN A 16 -7.33 -8.10 2.32
N LEU A 17 -6.80 -7.56 1.22
CA LEU A 17 -6.33 -6.18 1.14
C LEU A 17 -7.49 -5.19 1.34
N SER A 18 -8.61 -5.41 0.64
CA SER A 18 -9.81 -4.59 0.79
C SER A 18 -10.36 -4.62 2.20
N GLN A 19 -10.38 -5.79 2.85
CA GLN A 19 -10.77 -5.91 4.26
C GLN A 19 -9.89 -5.04 5.15
N LYS A 20 -8.56 -5.09 4.97
CA LYS A 20 -7.64 -4.28 5.74
C LYS A 20 -7.86 -2.78 5.51
N ALA A 21 -8.14 -2.36 4.28
CA ALA A 21 -8.45 -0.97 3.96
C ALA A 21 -9.73 -0.48 4.66
N LEU A 22 -10.74 -1.34 4.78
CA LEU A 22 -11.95 -1.04 5.55
C LEU A 22 -11.65 -0.90 7.05
N ASP A 23 -10.81 -1.78 7.62
CA ASP A 23 -10.44 -1.70 9.04
C ASP A 23 -9.75 -0.37 9.38
N ILE A 24 -8.84 0.10 8.51
CA ILE A 24 -8.19 1.41 8.67
C ILE A 24 -9.19 2.55 8.50
N THR A 25 -10.10 2.43 7.54
CA THR A 25 -11.16 3.43 7.34
C THR A 25 -12.06 3.53 8.57
N GLY A 26 -12.43 2.40 9.18
CA GLY A 26 -13.17 2.37 10.44
C GLY A 26 -12.41 3.01 11.60
N SER A 27 -11.11 2.74 11.71
CA SER A 27 -10.24 3.36 12.72
C SER A 27 -10.14 4.88 12.55
N ASN A 28 -9.99 5.35 11.31
CA ASN A 28 -9.99 6.77 10.98
C ASN A 28 -11.31 7.45 11.35
N LEU A 29 -12.44 6.78 11.09
CA LEU A 29 -13.77 7.30 11.40
C LEU A 29 -13.97 7.43 12.91
N SER A 30 -13.65 6.38 13.67
CA SER A 30 -13.78 6.35 15.12
C SER A 30 -12.93 7.42 15.80
N ASN A 31 -11.72 7.67 15.28
CA ASN A 31 -10.79 8.64 15.86
C ASN A 31 -10.87 10.04 15.23
N SER A 32 -11.89 10.31 14.41
CA SER A 32 -12.03 11.59 13.69
C SER A 32 -12.09 12.82 14.60
N LYS A 33 -12.51 12.65 15.87
CA LYS A 33 -12.61 13.73 16.88
C LYS A 33 -11.52 13.68 17.94
N VAL A 34 -10.59 12.73 17.86
CA VAL A 34 -9.50 12.60 18.82
C VAL A 34 -8.43 13.63 18.47
N GLU A 35 -8.16 14.55 19.40
CA GLU A 35 -7.12 15.56 19.22
C GLU A 35 -5.76 14.89 19.01
N GLY A 36 -4.99 15.38 18.02
CA GLY A 36 -3.68 14.81 17.65
C GLY A 36 -3.74 13.54 16.80
N TYR A 37 -4.93 12.99 16.50
CA TYR A 37 -5.03 11.83 15.61
C TYR A 37 -4.63 12.20 14.17
N THR A 38 -3.69 11.43 13.59
CA THR A 38 -3.34 11.51 12.18
C THR A 38 -4.00 10.38 11.41
N ARG A 39 -4.72 10.71 10.33
CA ARG A 39 -5.32 9.74 9.43
C ARG A 39 -4.27 8.80 8.85
N GLN A 40 -4.58 7.51 8.87
CA GLN A 40 -3.80 6.46 8.22
C GLN A 40 -4.41 6.07 6.87
N GLN A 41 -3.58 5.65 5.93
CA GLN A 41 -3.97 5.19 4.60
C GLN A 41 -3.21 3.91 4.28
N VAL A 42 -3.90 2.91 3.72
CA VAL A 42 -3.24 1.74 3.14
C VAL A 42 -2.59 2.17 1.82
N ASP A 43 -1.29 1.94 1.70
CA ASP A 43 -0.60 2.07 0.42
C ASP A 43 -0.76 0.78 -0.39
N ILE A 44 -1.23 0.92 -1.62
CA ILE A 44 -1.56 -0.18 -2.51
C ILE A 44 -0.64 -0.11 -3.72
N GLY A 45 0.22 -1.11 -3.84
CA GLY A 45 1.10 -1.31 -4.98
C GLY A 45 0.57 -2.35 -5.96
N SER A 46 1.06 -2.29 -7.19
CA SER A 46 0.91 -3.42 -8.11
C SER A 46 1.83 -4.56 -7.66
N SER A 47 1.29 -5.79 -7.62
CA SER A 47 2.10 -6.97 -7.36
C SER A 47 2.97 -7.22 -8.61
N TYR A 48 4.28 -7.00 -8.42
CA TYR A 48 5.35 -7.13 -9.41
C TYR A 48 5.35 -6.13 -10.58
N LEU A 49 6.24 -5.14 -10.44
CA LEU A 49 6.97 -4.50 -11.53
C LEU A 49 8.47 -4.75 -11.33
N ASN A 50 8.95 -6.00 -11.52
CA ASN A 50 10.39 -6.20 -11.76
C ASN A 50 10.70 -5.82 -13.21
N HIS A 51 10.47 -4.55 -13.54
CA HIS A 51 10.77 -3.96 -14.85
C HIS A 51 12.27 -3.73 -15.06
N THR A 52 13.10 -4.03 -14.05
CA THR A 52 14.51 -3.64 -13.98
C THR A 52 15.49 -4.77 -14.22
N ASN A 53 15.03 -6.02 -14.40
CA ASN A 53 15.94 -7.10 -14.76
C ASN A 53 16.29 -7.01 -16.26
N TYR A 54 17.49 -6.50 -16.54
CA TYR A 54 18.11 -6.42 -17.87
C TYR A 54 18.08 -7.77 -18.62
N TRP A 55 17.99 -8.88 -17.90
CA TRP A 55 18.01 -10.26 -18.39
C TRP A 55 16.64 -10.87 -18.70
N GLN A 56 15.56 -10.10 -18.65
CA GLN A 56 14.21 -10.62 -18.95
C GLN A 56 13.79 -10.34 -20.40
N THR A 57 13.53 -11.41 -21.16
CA THR A 57 12.96 -11.36 -22.52
C THR A 57 11.57 -10.72 -22.52
N THR A 58 11.20 -10.02 -23.61
CA THR A 58 9.86 -9.42 -23.78
C THR A 58 8.71 -10.42 -23.53
N THR A 59 8.91 -11.69 -23.91
CA THR A 59 7.94 -12.77 -23.69
C THR A 59 7.73 -13.12 -22.20
N SER A 60 8.79 -13.12 -21.39
CA SER A 60 8.65 -13.39 -19.95
C SER A 60 7.99 -12.21 -19.23
N LYS A 61 8.24 -10.97 -19.67
CA LYS A 61 7.54 -9.78 -19.17
C LYS A 61 6.02 -9.85 -19.39
N MET A 62 5.58 -10.30 -20.56
CA MET A 62 4.15 -10.45 -20.87
C MET A 62 3.49 -11.58 -20.05
N SER A 63 4.22 -12.67 -19.78
CA SER A 63 3.70 -13.79 -18.99
C SER A 63 3.52 -13.47 -17.51
N LEU A 64 4.38 -12.60 -16.95
CA LEU A 64 4.33 -12.20 -15.54
C LEU A 64 3.48 -10.95 -15.29
N ALA A 65 3.00 -10.28 -16.35
CA ALA A 65 2.15 -9.10 -16.24
C ALA A 65 0.74 -9.44 -15.71
N GLY A 66 0.25 -8.60 -14.81
CA GLY A 66 -1.13 -8.66 -14.29
C GLY A 66 -1.32 -9.61 -13.09
N GLN A 67 -0.41 -9.58 -12.11
CA GLN A 67 -0.52 -10.38 -10.88
C GLN A 67 -1.40 -9.73 -9.77
N GLY A 68 -2.05 -8.61 -10.08
CA GLY A 68 -2.98 -7.92 -9.18
C GLY A 68 -2.31 -6.84 -8.32
N ALA A 69 -2.93 -6.55 -7.18
CA ALA A 69 -2.50 -5.52 -6.24
C ALA A 69 -2.08 -6.13 -4.89
N ILE A 70 -1.14 -5.47 -4.20
CA ILE A 70 -0.66 -5.81 -2.86
C ILE A 70 -0.66 -4.57 -1.97
N GLY A 71 -0.83 -4.76 -0.67
CA GLY A 71 -0.57 -3.70 0.30
C GLY A 71 0.93 -3.56 0.52
N ILE A 72 1.49 -2.37 0.28
CA ILE A 72 2.90 -2.05 0.56
C ILE A 72 3.06 -1.78 2.05
N GLY A 73 2.14 -1.01 2.63
CA GLY A 73 2.21 -0.57 4.02
C GLY A 73 1.01 0.25 4.43
N VAL A 74 1.11 0.84 5.63
CA VAL A 74 0.15 1.80 6.14
C VAL A 74 0.91 3.07 6.46
N ASP A 75 0.62 4.12 5.71
CA ASP A 75 1.26 5.42 5.88
C ASP A 75 0.30 6.41 6.52
N GLN A 76 0.87 7.45 7.11
CA GLN A 76 0.11 8.55 7.67
C GLN A 76 0.03 9.69 6.67
N VAL A 77 -1.16 10.27 6.52
CA VAL A 77 -1.35 11.43 5.65
C VAL A 77 -0.81 12.66 6.38
N ARG A 78 0.44 13.02 6.12
CA ARG A 78 1.13 14.19 6.67
C ARG A 78 1.85 14.95 5.57
N ASP A 79 1.96 16.27 5.76
CA ASP A 79 2.85 17.09 4.94
C ASP A 79 4.30 16.92 5.46
N PRO A 80 5.22 16.36 4.65
CA PRO A 80 6.59 16.10 5.09
C PRO A 80 7.38 17.38 5.37
N TYR A 81 7.07 18.50 4.69
CA TYR A 81 7.73 19.78 4.92
C TYR A 81 7.30 20.37 6.27
N ILE A 82 5.99 20.41 6.53
CA ILE A 82 5.46 20.94 7.81
C ILE A 82 5.88 20.03 8.97
N ASP A 83 5.81 18.71 8.83
CA ASP A 83 6.19 17.76 9.88
C ASP A 83 7.69 17.90 10.22
N LYS A 84 8.56 18.04 9.21
CA LYS A 84 9.99 18.29 9.43
C LYS A 84 10.23 19.60 10.19
N ARG A 85 9.61 20.70 9.78
CA ARG A 85 9.76 22.00 10.44
C ARG A 85 9.23 21.98 11.87
N TYR A 86 8.09 21.33 12.11
CA TYR A 86 7.53 21.17 13.44
C TYR A 86 8.53 20.46 14.37
N ARG A 87 9.09 19.33 13.93
CA ARG A 87 10.10 18.57 14.70
C ARG A 87 11.42 19.31 14.91
N GLU A 88 11.86 20.11 13.94
CA GLU A 88 13.05 20.97 14.09
C GLU A 88 12.79 22.19 15.01
N SER A 89 11.55 22.69 15.04
CA SER A 89 11.16 23.88 15.80
C SER A 89 10.83 23.62 17.27
N THR A 90 10.58 22.36 17.65
CA THR A 90 10.47 21.95 19.04
C THR A 90 11.89 21.63 19.54
N PRO A 91 12.60 22.56 20.21
CA PRO A 91 13.89 22.24 20.79
C PRO A 91 13.69 21.09 21.79
N PHE A 92 14.58 20.11 21.70
CA PHE A 92 14.70 19.01 22.65
C PHE A 92 14.57 19.52 24.09
N VAL A 93 13.75 18.85 24.90
CA VAL A 93 13.96 18.79 26.35
C VAL A 93 15.27 18.07 26.61
#